data_AF-M4D771-F1
#
_entry.id   AF-M4D771-F1
#
_cell.length_a   1.000
_cell.length_b   1.000
_cell.length_c   1.000
_cell.angle_alpha   90.00
_cell.angle_beta   90.00
_cell.angle_gamma   90.00
#
_symmetry.space_group_name_H-M   'P 1'
#
loop_
_entity.id
_entity.type
_entity.pdbx_description
1 polymer ?
#
loop_
_entity_poly.entity_id
_entity_poly.type
_entity_poly.pdbx_seq_one_letter_code
_entity_poly.pdbx_strand_id
1 'polypeptide(L)'
;MNQAPENEVCSICHGNFSAPCQANCSHWFCGNCIMLVWRHGSTLRPCKCPLCRRPITLLVPSEDTSRGRDDPTVSEVLRDVQTYNRVFGGQSIGLSQRIQDLPFLLRRLLREIMDPQRTLPLVIKARVYIALILSVIYIISPIDIIPEALFGIIGLLDDVIIALIFLLHVAALYRSVLYSRHGGSAS
;
A
#
# COMPACT_ATOMS: atom_id res chain seq x y z
N MET A 1 1.00 12.77 6.60
CA MET A 1 2.29 12.43 7.27
C MET A 1 2.53 10.93 7.24
N ASN A 2 3.48 10.44 6.41
CA ASN A 2 3.98 9.05 6.49
C ASN A 2 5.11 8.98 7.52
N GLN A 3 4.81 9.24 8.78
CA GLN A 3 5.79 9.24 9.86
C GLN A 3 5.51 8.09 10.83
N ALA A 4 6.58 7.52 11.37
CA ALA A 4 6.44 6.53 12.42
C ALA A 4 5.84 7.20 13.66
N PRO A 5 4.93 6.53 14.39
CA PRO A 5 4.35 7.06 15.61
C PRO A 5 5.44 7.32 16.67
N GLU A 6 5.46 8.54 17.22
CA GLU A 6 6.52 9.04 18.11
C GLU A 6 6.63 8.27 19.44
N ASN A 7 5.54 7.66 19.91
CA ASN A 7 5.48 6.92 21.17
C ASN A 7 5.60 5.40 21.01
N GLU A 8 5.86 4.91 19.80
CA GLU A 8 6.06 3.48 19.56
C GLU A 8 7.54 3.16 19.37
N VAL A 9 7.91 1.92 19.70
CA VAL A 9 9.25 1.36 19.53
C VAL A 9 9.24 0.25 18.49
N CYS A 10 10.39 0.00 17.89
CA CYS A 10 10.51 -1.12 16.95
C CYS A 10 10.36 -2.45 17.70
N SER A 11 9.41 -3.28 17.28
CA SER A 11 9.16 -4.60 17.89
C SER A 11 10.26 -5.64 17.67
N ILE A 12 11.33 -5.32 16.93
CA ILE A 12 12.46 -6.22 16.68
C ILE A 12 13.63 -5.89 17.62
N CYS A 13 14.07 -4.63 17.66
CA CYS A 13 15.17 -4.19 18.53
C CYS A 13 14.71 -3.63 19.88
N HIS A 14 13.41 -3.42 20.07
CA HIS A 14 12.79 -2.80 21.25
C HIS A 14 13.27 -1.37 21.55
N GLY A 15 13.91 -0.70 20.58
CA GLY A 15 14.38 0.68 20.68
C GLY A 15 13.62 1.65 19.77
N ASN A 16 14.03 2.91 19.82
CA ASN A 16 13.51 3.96 18.94
C ASN A 16 13.75 3.63 17.47
N PHE A 17 12.86 4.10 16.60
CA PHE A 17 12.99 3.87 15.17
C PHE A 17 14.23 4.56 14.59
N SER A 18 15.11 3.77 13.98
CA SER A 18 16.20 4.25 13.12
C SER A 18 15.87 3.90 11.67
N ALA A 19 15.88 4.90 10.79
CA ALA A 19 15.45 4.78 9.39
C ALA A 19 14.10 4.01 9.25
N PRO A 20 13.00 4.48 9.88
CA PRO A 20 11.74 3.74 9.94
C PRO A 20 11.17 3.41 8.55
N CYS A 21 10.72 2.17 8.41
CA CYS A 21 10.04 1.66 7.22
C CYS A 21 8.66 1.08 7.60
N GLN A 22 7.65 1.43 6.83
CA GLN A 22 6.28 0.93 6.99
C GLN A 22 6.01 -0.25 6.04
N ALA A 23 5.48 -1.35 6.54
CA ALA A 23 5.04 -2.49 5.73
C ALA A 23 3.65 -2.27 5.08
N ASN A 24 3.29 -3.07 4.08
CA ASN A 24 1.93 -3.08 3.47
C ASN A 24 0.81 -3.34 4.49
N CYS A 25 1.10 -3.99 5.61
CA CYS A 25 0.18 -4.18 6.73
C CYS A 25 0.14 -2.99 7.72
N SER A 26 0.73 -1.84 7.37
CA SER A 26 0.83 -0.59 8.14
C SER A 26 1.71 -0.58 9.40
N HIS A 27 2.28 -1.72 9.80
CA HIS A 27 3.24 -1.79 10.90
C HIS A 27 4.61 -1.18 10.55
N TRP A 28 5.28 -0.63 11.56
CA TRP A 28 6.56 0.07 11.43
C TRP A 28 7.72 -0.73 12.04
N PHE A 29 8.89 -0.64 11.40
CA PHE A 29 10.13 -1.26 11.85
C PHE A 29 11.32 -0.36 11.50
N CYS A 30 12.44 -0.48 12.23
CA CYS A 30 13.72 0.05 11.74
C CYS A 30 14.09 -0.66 10.43
N GLY A 31 14.61 0.08 9.44
CA GLY A 31 14.95 -0.50 8.15
C GLY A 31 15.97 -1.65 8.26
N ASN A 32 17.03 -1.48 9.06
CA ASN A 32 18.00 -2.55 9.30
C ASN A 32 17.39 -3.76 10.02
N CYS A 33 16.48 -3.55 10.97
CA CYS A 33 15.84 -4.64 11.70
C CYS A 33 14.99 -5.52 10.77
N ILE A 34 14.15 -4.92 9.93
CA ILE A 34 13.29 -5.69 9.04
C ILE A 34 14.09 -6.36 7.91
N MET A 35 15.18 -5.73 7.43
CA MET A 35 16.11 -6.36 6.49
C MET A 35 16.83 -7.55 7.11
N LEU A 36 17.22 -7.47 8.39
CA LEU A 36 17.83 -8.59 9.10
C LEU A 36 16.88 -9.79 9.20
N VAL A 37 15.60 -9.54 9.51
CA VAL A 37 14.54 -10.57 9.54
C VAL A 37 14.40 -11.26 8.19
N TRP A 38 14.45 -10.51 7.09
CA TRP A 38 14.43 -11.09 5.75
C TRP A 38 15.67 -11.93 5.46
N ARG A 39 16.87 -11.42 5.76
CA ARG A 39 18.15 -12.12 5.50
C ARG A 39 18.31 -13.41 6.29
N HIS A 40 17.82 -13.47 7.54
CA HIS A 40 17.86 -14.66 8.38
C HIS A 40 16.77 -15.69 8.03
N GLY A 41 15.72 -15.26 7.33
CA GLY A 41 14.67 -16.13 6.85
C GLY A 41 15.04 -16.84 5.54
N SER A 42 14.02 -17.10 4.74
CA SER A 42 14.20 -17.58 3.36
C SER A 42 14.29 -16.38 2.43
N THR A 43 15.48 -16.04 1.95
CA THR A 43 15.69 -14.94 0.98
C THR A 43 14.88 -15.10 -0.31
N LEU A 44 14.41 -16.33 -0.61
CA LEU A 44 13.54 -16.65 -1.75
C LEU A 44 12.06 -16.29 -1.55
N ARG A 45 11.64 -15.92 -0.32
CA ARG A 45 10.25 -15.61 0.01
C ARG A 45 10.16 -14.27 0.74
N PRO A 46 9.04 -13.53 0.59
CA PRO A 46 8.83 -12.33 1.37
C PRO A 46 8.81 -12.68 2.86
N CYS A 47 9.45 -11.84 3.67
CA CYS A 47 9.43 -12.02 5.12
C CYS A 47 8.01 -11.79 5.66
N LYS A 48 7.68 -12.41 6.79
CA LYS A 48 6.41 -12.19 7.48
C LYS A 48 6.55 -11.08 8.49
N CYS A 49 5.51 -10.26 8.62
CA CYS A 49 5.44 -9.22 9.64
C CYS A 49 5.53 -9.85 11.04
N PRO A 50 6.46 -9.42 11.91
CA PRO A 50 6.57 -9.91 13.29
C PRO A 50 5.29 -9.72 14.12
N LEU A 51 4.49 -8.70 13.82
CA LEU A 51 3.30 -8.35 14.60
C LEU A 51 2.03 -9.09 14.12
N CYS A 52 1.77 -9.12 12.80
CA CYS A 52 0.53 -9.68 12.25
C CYS A 52 0.72 -10.89 11.34
N ARG A 53 1.96 -11.37 11.17
CA ARG A 53 2.35 -12.57 10.39
C ARG A 53 1.99 -12.54 8.90
N ARG A 54 1.46 -11.42 8.39
CA ARG A 54 1.18 -11.22 6.96
C ARG A 54 2.49 -11.11 6.17
N PRO A 55 2.52 -11.60 4.91
CA PRO A 55 3.69 -11.43 4.05
C PRO A 55 3.91 -9.95 3.75
N ILE A 56 5.14 -9.49 3.97
CA ILE A 56 5.56 -8.14 3.65
C ILE A 56 6.03 -8.14 2.21
N THR A 57 5.24 -7.54 1.32
CA THR A 57 5.58 -7.48 -0.11
C THR A 57 6.03 -6.10 -0.54
N LEU A 58 5.87 -5.10 0.33
CA LEU A 58 6.27 -3.73 0.07
C LEU A 58 6.64 -3.07 1.40
N LEU A 59 7.80 -2.45 1.42
CA LEU A 59 8.31 -1.61 2.49
C LEU A 59 8.44 -0.18 1.98
N VAL A 60 7.87 0.77 2.72
CA VAL A 60 7.92 2.18 2.36
C VAL A 60 8.65 2.95 3.46
N PRO A 61 9.85 3.49 3.20
CA PRO A 61 10.57 4.34 4.15
C PRO A 61 9.74 5.56 4.58
N SER A 62 9.97 6.05 5.80
CA SER A 62 9.39 7.33 6.24
C SER A 62 9.93 8.48 5.39
N GLU A 63 9.23 9.61 5.44
CA GLU A 63 9.69 10.83 4.75
C GLU A 63 11.03 11.33 5.29
N ASP A 64 11.24 11.29 6.61
CA ASP A 64 12.50 11.69 7.23
C ASP A 64 13.64 10.77 6.78
N THR A 65 13.37 9.47 6.71
CA THR A 65 14.33 8.48 6.22
C THR A 65 14.68 8.74 4.75
N SER A 66 13.69 9.13 3.95
CA SER A 66 13.89 9.45 2.53
C SER A 66 14.69 10.74 2.33
N ARG A 67 14.50 11.73 3.21
CA ARG A 67 15.25 13.00 3.22
C ARG A 67 16.68 12.83 3.71
N GLY A 68 16.92 11.94 4.67
CA GLY A 68 18.24 11.61 5.21
C GLY A 68 19.13 10.78 4.27
N ARG A 69 18.89 10.80 2.95
CA ARG A 69 19.65 10.01 1.96
C ARG A 69 21.14 10.34 1.92
N ASP A 70 21.53 11.54 2.35
CA ASP A 70 22.93 11.98 2.40
C ASP A 70 23.75 11.29 3.50
N ASP A 71 23.08 10.72 4.52
CA ASP A 71 23.76 9.89 5.52
C ASP A 71 24.09 8.51 4.92
N PRO A 72 25.37 8.09 4.94
CA PRO A 72 25.79 6.81 4.38
C PRO A 72 25.04 5.63 4.98
N THR A 73 24.73 5.65 6.27
CA THR A 73 24.03 4.56 6.97
C THR A 73 22.58 4.42 6.50
N VAL A 74 21.88 5.55 6.33
CA VAL A 74 20.50 5.60 5.82
C VAL A 74 20.47 5.23 4.34
N SER A 75 21.45 5.67 3.56
CA SER A 75 21.56 5.35 2.14
C SER A 75 21.67 3.85 1.88
N GLU A 76 22.40 3.12 2.72
CA GLU A 76 22.54 1.67 2.65
C GLU A 76 21.22 0.96 2.93
N VAL A 77 20.53 1.37 4.00
CA VAL A 77 19.20 0.86 4.36
C VAL A 77 18.21 1.06 3.22
N LEU A 78 18.19 2.25 2.62
CA LEU A 78 17.31 2.57 1.50
C LEU A 78 17.59 1.67 0.30
N ARG A 79 18.86 1.38 0.00
CA ARG A 79 19.25 0.48 -1.09
C ARG A 79 18.81 -0.96 -0.84
N ASP A 80 18.94 -1.44 0.39
CA ASP A 80 18.47 -2.77 0.79
C ASP A 80 16.95 -2.89 0.65
N VAL A 81 16.21 -1.88 1.13
CA VAL A 81 14.75 -1.82 1.02
C VAL A 81 14.30 -1.76 -0.45
N GLN A 82 14.98 -0.97 -1.29
CA GLN A 82 14.71 -0.94 -2.73
C GLN A 82 14.93 -2.30 -3.38
N THR A 83 16.02 -2.98 -3.03
CA THR A 83 16.33 -4.32 -3.53
C THR A 83 15.26 -5.32 -3.11
N TYR A 84 14.84 -5.29 -1.84
CA TYR A 84 13.74 -6.11 -1.33
C TYR A 84 12.45 -5.87 -2.10
N ASN A 85 12.07 -4.60 -2.25
CA ASN A 85 10.87 -4.21 -2.96
C ASN A 85 10.92 -4.69 -4.40
N ARG A 86 12.05 -4.56 -5.12
CA ARG A 86 12.18 -5.05 -6.50
C ARG A 86 11.92 -6.54 -6.63
N VAL A 87 12.35 -7.34 -5.66
CA VAL A 87 12.17 -8.80 -5.67
C VAL A 87 10.72 -9.20 -5.39
N PHE A 88 10.04 -8.54 -4.44
CA PHE A 88 8.72 -9.00 -3.94
C PHE A 88 7.54 -8.07 -4.26
N GLY A 89 7.80 -6.83 -4.65
CA GLY A 89 6.80 -5.78 -4.85
C GLY A 89 5.87 -6.03 -6.02
N GLY A 90 6.40 -6.66 -7.08
CA GLY A 90 5.65 -7.07 -8.28
C GLY A 90 4.99 -8.45 -8.20
N GLN A 91 5.21 -9.24 -7.14
CA GLN A 91 4.60 -10.57 -7.05
C GLN A 91 3.07 -10.48 -6.99
N SER A 92 2.39 -11.30 -7.79
CA SER A 92 0.94 -11.44 -7.79
C SER A 92 0.49 -12.11 -6.50
N ILE A 93 0.16 -11.28 -5.52
CA ILE A 93 -0.45 -11.77 -4.28
C ILE A 93 -1.86 -12.29 -4.61
N GLY A 94 -2.23 -13.44 -4.02
CA GLY A 94 -3.57 -14.01 -4.16
C GLY A 94 -4.67 -13.03 -3.75
N LEU A 95 -5.87 -13.21 -4.31
CA LEU A 95 -7.02 -12.31 -4.11
C LEU A 95 -7.36 -12.11 -2.64
N SER A 96 -7.29 -13.16 -1.81
CA SER A 96 -7.58 -13.07 -0.38
C SER A 96 -6.65 -12.08 0.34
N GLN A 97 -5.37 -12.08 0.00
CA GLN A 97 -4.40 -11.19 0.61
C GLN A 97 -4.54 -9.76 0.08
N ARG A 98 -4.94 -9.57 -1.20
CA ARG A 98 -5.30 -8.23 -1.71
C ARG A 98 -6.44 -7.61 -0.92
N ILE A 99 -7.48 -8.40 -0.64
CA ILE A 99 -8.62 -7.96 0.18
C ILE A 99 -8.17 -7.62 1.61
N GLN A 100 -7.29 -8.42 2.20
CA GLN A 100 -6.76 -8.15 3.54
C GLN A 100 -5.89 -6.88 3.61
N ASP A 101 -5.15 -6.57 2.55
CA ASP A 101 -4.27 -5.41 2.46
C ASP A 101 -5.02 -4.14 2.02
N LEU A 102 -6.17 -4.30 1.35
CA LEU A 102 -7.05 -3.25 0.85
C LEU A 102 -7.33 -2.14 1.87
N PRO A 103 -7.84 -2.41 3.09
CA PRO A 103 -8.20 -1.35 4.03
C PRO A 103 -6.99 -0.51 4.45
N PHE A 104 -5.81 -1.11 4.53
CA PHE A 104 -4.58 -0.42 4.93
C PHE A 104 -4.06 0.47 3.79
N LEU A 105 -4.05 -0.05 2.56
CA LEU A 105 -3.66 0.70 1.37
C LEU A 105 -4.62 1.86 1.09
N LEU A 106 -5.94 1.63 1.20
CA LEU A 106 -6.95 2.68 1.01
C LEU A 106 -6.85 3.77 2.09
N ARG A 107 -6.73 3.41 3.37
CA ARG A 107 -6.52 4.40 4.45
C ARG A 107 -5.27 5.23 4.23
N ARG A 108 -4.22 4.63 3.67
CA ARG A 108 -2.99 5.34 3.32
C ARG A 108 -3.21 6.29 2.14
N LEU A 109 -3.84 5.82 1.07
CA LEU A 109 -4.19 6.63 -0.09
C LEU A 109 -5.09 7.81 0.27
N LEU A 110 -6.15 7.58 1.05
CA LEU A 110 -7.09 8.62 1.47
C LEU A 110 -6.38 9.73 2.25
N ARG A 111 -5.46 9.38 3.15
CA ARG A 111 -4.63 10.36 3.86
C ARG A 111 -3.71 11.14 2.91
N GLU A 112 -3.18 10.50 1.87
CA GLU A 112 -2.32 11.16 0.87
C GLU A 112 -3.12 12.08 -0.07
N ILE A 113 -4.38 11.74 -0.39
CA ILE A 113 -5.28 12.57 -1.19
C ILE A 113 -5.76 13.80 -0.41
N MET A 114 -6.03 13.65 0.89
CA MET A 114 -6.54 14.72 1.76
C MET A 114 -5.47 15.78 2.07
N ASP A 115 -4.19 15.50 1.81
CA ASP A 115 -3.08 16.43 2.02
C ASP A 115 -2.80 17.23 0.73
N PRO A 116 -3.16 18.54 0.66
CA PRO A 116 -3.17 19.30 -0.59
C PRO A 116 -1.79 19.52 -1.21
N GLN A 117 -0.71 19.31 -0.46
CA GLN A 117 0.67 19.58 -0.89
C GLN A 117 1.39 18.38 -1.53
N ARG A 118 0.70 17.25 -1.80
CA ARG A 118 1.34 16.02 -2.29
C ARG A 118 1.19 15.77 -3.79
N THR A 119 2.31 15.42 -4.41
CA THR A 119 2.48 15.08 -5.83
C THR A 119 2.08 13.64 -6.13
N LEU A 120 0.83 13.25 -5.85
CA LEU A 120 0.29 12.06 -6.54
C LEU A 120 0.40 12.30 -8.05
N PRO A 121 0.92 11.35 -8.85
CA PRO A 121 0.98 11.51 -10.30
C PRO A 121 -0.41 11.84 -10.82
N LEU A 122 -0.53 12.91 -11.61
CA LEU A 122 -1.80 13.40 -12.16
C LEU A 122 -2.64 12.28 -12.80
N VAL A 123 -1.97 11.29 -13.39
CA VAL A 123 -2.59 10.09 -13.99
C VAL A 123 -3.36 9.24 -12.99
N ILE A 124 -2.85 9.04 -11.76
CA ILE A 124 -3.60 8.30 -10.72
C ILE A 124 -4.80 9.12 -10.29
N LYS A 125 -4.60 10.41 -10.05
CA LYS A 125 -5.65 11.31 -9.60
C LYS A 125 -6.78 11.35 -10.64
N ALA A 126 -6.44 11.46 -11.92
CA ALA A 126 -7.39 11.37 -13.04
C ALA A 126 -8.09 10.01 -13.10
N ARG A 127 -7.37 8.88 -13.00
CA ARG A 127 -7.99 7.54 -13.01
C ARG A 127 -8.95 7.33 -11.84
N VAL A 128 -8.59 7.77 -10.64
CA VAL A 128 -9.45 7.71 -9.45
C VAL A 128 -10.68 8.58 -9.64
N TYR A 129 -10.54 9.82 -10.12
CA TYR A 129 -11.70 10.69 -10.39
C TYR A 129 -12.60 10.15 -11.50
N ILE A 130 -12.04 9.66 -12.61
CA ILE A 130 -12.83 9.04 -13.69
C ILE A 130 -13.62 7.86 -13.15
N ALA A 131 -12.98 6.98 -12.40
CA ALA A 131 -13.65 5.80 -11.87
C ALA A 131 -14.68 6.16 -10.77
N LEU A 132 -14.45 7.23 -9.98
CA LEU A 132 -15.45 7.79 -9.06
C LEU A 132 -16.65 8.36 -9.82
N ILE A 133 -16.41 9.15 -10.88
CA ILE A 133 -17.46 9.73 -11.73
C ILE A 133 -18.27 8.62 -12.41
N LEU A 134 -17.62 7.58 -12.95
CA LEU A 134 -18.29 6.42 -13.54
C LEU A 134 -19.13 5.66 -12.51
N SER A 135 -18.64 5.50 -11.28
CA SER A 135 -19.41 4.89 -10.19
C SER A 135 -20.63 5.73 -9.82
N VAL A 136 -20.51 7.06 -9.77
CA VAL A 136 -21.64 7.97 -9.53
C VAL A 136 -22.64 7.94 -10.69
N ILE A 137 -22.16 7.91 -11.94
CA ILE A 137 -23.01 7.77 -13.14
C ILE A 137 -23.77 6.44 -13.10
N TYR A 138 -23.11 5.35 -12.70
CA TYR A 138 -23.75 4.05 -12.55
C TYR A 138 -24.86 4.11 -11.49
N ILE A 139 -24.60 4.67 -10.30
CA ILE A 139 -25.60 4.79 -9.21
C ILE A 139 -26.79 5.70 -9.59
N ILE A 140 -26.57 6.75 -10.39
CA ILE A 140 -27.61 7.74 -10.76
C ILE A 140 -28.34 7.33 -12.05
N SER A 141 -27.79 6.41 -12.82
CA SER A 141 -28.37 5.98 -14.09
C SER A 141 -29.67 5.20 -13.84
N PRO A 142 -30.82 5.62 -14.38
CA PRO A 142 -32.11 4.92 -14.25
C PRO A 142 -32.19 3.62 -15.07
N ILE A 143 -31.04 3.12 -15.51
CA ILE A 143 -30.85 1.89 -16.29
C ILE A 143 -30.08 0.93 -15.40
N ASP A 144 -30.70 0.51 -14.30
CA ASP A 144 -30.33 -0.79 -13.73
C ASP A 144 -30.67 -1.85 -14.78
N ILE A 145 -29.66 -2.62 -15.19
CA ILE A 145 -29.83 -3.75 -16.12
C ILE A 145 -30.79 -4.82 -15.54
N ILE A 146 -31.18 -4.69 -14.26
CA ILE A 146 -32.13 -5.55 -13.56
C ILE A 146 -33.14 -4.66 -12.82
N PRO A 147 -34.45 -4.73 -13.10
CA PRO A 147 -35.42 -3.93 -12.38
C PRO A 147 -35.42 -4.29 -10.88
N GLU A 148 -34.99 -3.35 -10.05
CA GLU A 148 -34.92 -3.46 -8.58
C GLU A 148 -36.25 -3.89 -7.96
N ALA A 149 -37.36 -3.58 -8.63
CA ALA A 149 -38.71 -3.96 -8.25
C ALA A 149 -39.00 -5.48 -8.27
N LEU A 150 -38.18 -6.30 -8.94
CA LEU A 150 -38.38 -7.75 -9.04
C LEU A 150 -37.37 -8.58 -8.24
N PHE A 151 -36.20 -8.03 -7.92
CA PHE A 151 -35.09 -8.76 -7.27
C PHE A 151 -34.26 -7.90 -6.30
N GLY A 152 -34.90 -7.16 -5.40
CA GLY A 152 -34.24 -6.14 -4.54
C GLY A 152 -32.94 -6.55 -3.83
N ILE A 153 -32.71 -7.83 -3.51
CA ILE A 153 -31.45 -8.31 -2.90
C ILE A 153 -30.31 -8.46 -3.93
N ILE A 154 -30.65 -8.75 -5.20
CA ILE A 154 -29.70 -8.96 -6.29
C ILE A 154 -29.15 -7.64 -6.83
N GLY A 155 -29.95 -6.56 -6.86
CA GLY A 155 -29.47 -5.22 -7.21
C GLY A 155 -28.41 -4.70 -6.23
N LEU A 156 -28.69 -4.81 -4.93
CA LEU A 156 -27.72 -4.46 -3.86
C LEU A 156 -26.41 -5.27 -3.97
N LEU A 157 -26.48 -6.51 -4.43
CA LEU A 157 -25.30 -7.34 -4.62
C LEU A 157 -24.42 -6.82 -5.76
N ASP A 158 -25.02 -6.34 -6.86
CA ASP A 158 -24.28 -5.76 -7.99
C ASP A 158 -23.53 -4.49 -7.57
N ASP A 159 -24.19 -3.59 -6.83
CA ASP A 159 -23.57 -2.39 -6.26
C ASP A 159 -22.36 -2.71 -5.38
N VAL A 160 -22.51 -3.70 -4.49
CA VAL A 160 -21.43 -4.13 -3.58
C VAL A 160 -20.27 -4.72 -4.37
N ILE A 161 -20.56 -5.51 -5.42
CA ILE A 161 -19.52 -6.10 -6.29
C ILE A 161 -18.79 -5.00 -7.06
N ILE A 162 -19.51 -4.04 -7.64
CA ILE A 162 -18.91 -2.93 -8.40
C ILE A 162 -18.07 -2.05 -7.49
N ALA A 163 -18.56 -1.71 -6.30
CA ALA A 163 -17.80 -0.96 -5.30
C ALA A 163 -16.52 -1.73 -4.90
N LEU A 164 -16.61 -3.04 -4.67
CA LEU A 164 -15.46 -3.87 -4.34
C LEU A 164 -14.43 -3.90 -5.49
N ILE A 165 -14.87 -4.06 -6.74
CA ILE A 165 -14.00 -4.04 -7.93
C ILE A 165 -13.31 -2.69 -8.05
N PHE A 166 -14.05 -1.60 -7.88
CA PHE A 166 -13.51 -0.23 -7.88
C PHE A 166 -12.43 -0.06 -6.80
N LEU A 167 -12.72 -0.45 -5.56
CA LEU A 167 -11.76 -0.35 -4.45
C LEU A 167 -10.49 -1.19 -4.70
N LEU A 168 -10.65 -2.42 -5.19
CA LEU A 168 -9.53 -3.28 -5.56
C LEU A 168 -8.70 -2.68 -6.70
N HIS A 169 -9.34 -2.06 -7.70
CA HIS A 169 -8.66 -1.38 -8.80
C HIS A 169 -7.85 -0.19 -8.30
N VAL A 170 -8.46 0.68 -7.49
CA VAL A 170 -7.79 1.85 -6.90
C VAL A 170 -6.61 1.43 -6.01
N ALA A 171 -6.79 0.40 -5.17
CA ALA A 171 -5.69 -0.10 -4.34
C ALA A 171 -4.55 -0.74 -5.17
N ALA A 172 -4.88 -1.44 -6.26
CA ALA A 172 -3.87 -1.99 -7.17
C ALA A 172 -3.07 -0.87 -7.87
N LEU A 173 -3.74 0.19 -8.34
CA LEU A 173 -3.09 1.38 -8.90
C LEU A 173 -2.21 2.10 -7.87
N TYR A 174 -2.70 2.28 -6.65
CA TYR A 174 -1.91 2.93 -5.60
C TYR A 174 -0.68 2.10 -5.25
N ARG A 175 -0.85 0.77 -5.14
CA ARG A 175 0.25 -0.16 -4.90
C ARG A 175 1.29 -0.11 -6.02
N SER A 176 0.88 -0.06 -7.29
CA SER A 176 1.82 0.01 -8.42
C SER A 176 2.67 1.30 -8.39
N VAL A 177 2.08 2.40 -7.92
CA VAL A 177 2.80 3.67 -7.77
C VAL A 177 3.73 3.67 -6.58
N LEU A 178 3.30 3.13 -5.43
CA LEU A 178 4.21 2.94 -4.31
C LEU A 178 5.39 2.05 -4.68
N TYR A 179 5.13 0.98 -5.46
CA TYR A 179 6.17 0.13 -6.00
C TYR A 179 7.10 0.87 -6.95
N SER A 180 6.58 1.65 -7.92
CA SER A 180 7.43 2.44 -8.82
C SER A 180 8.31 3.45 -8.07
N ARG A 181 7.78 4.08 -7.01
CA ARG A 181 8.52 5.04 -6.18
C ARG A 181 9.61 4.38 -5.32
N HIS A 182 9.34 3.21 -4.74
CA HIS A 182 10.19 2.62 -3.68
C HIS A 182 10.85 1.28 -4.06
N GLY A 183 10.50 0.70 -5.20
CA GLY A 183 11.11 -0.50 -5.79
C GLY A 183 12.22 -0.19 -6.81
N GLY A 184 12.41 1.10 -7.13
CA GLY A 184 13.35 1.56 -8.16
C GLY A 184 12.78 1.39 -9.56
N SER A 185 13.06 2.35 -10.44
CA SER A 185 12.78 2.20 -11.87
C SER A 185 13.61 1.04 -12.42
N ALA A 186 12.97 0.13 -13.15
CA ALA A 186 13.70 -0.70 -14.10
C ALA A 186 14.23 0.25 -15.19
N SER A 187 15.49 0.65 -15.05
CA SER A 187 16.31 1.17 -16.15
C SER A 187 16.90 0.00 -16.92
#